data_AF-A0A927ZDB1-F1
#
_entry.id   AF-A0A927ZDB1-F1
#
_cell.length_a   1.000
_cell.length_b   1.000
_cell.length_c   1.000
_cell.angle_alpha   90.00
_cell.angle_beta   90.00
_cell.angle_gamma   90.00
#
_symmetry.space_group_name_H-M   'P 1'
#
loop_
_entity.id
_entity.type
_entity.pdbx_description
1 polymer ?
#
loop_
_entity_poly.entity_id
_entity_poly.type
_entity_poly.pdbx_seq_one_letter_code
_entity_poly.pdbx_strand_id
1 'polypeptide(L)' 'MSAPERSISSGSSSGSAEATDEGEVLITKTGECYHSHKCGSGNYFAVPLSEAKARGLRPCKKCY' A
#
# COMPACT_ATOMS: atom_id res chain seq x y z
N MET A 1 -12.01 -49.46 -9.96
CA MET A 1 -10.87 -48.58 -10.28
C MET A 1 -11.42 -47.24 -10.72
N SER A 2 -10.84 -46.15 -10.19
CA SER A 2 -11.01 -44.73 -10.60
C SER A 2 -12.35 -44.08 -10.20
N ALA A 3 -12.45 -42.98 -9.44
CA ALA A 3 -11.50 -42.02 -8.87
C ALA A 3 -12.18 -41.36 -7.65
N PRO A 4 -11.43 -40.86 -6.65
CA PRO A 4 -11.86 -39.64 -5.98
C PRO A 4 -10.92 -38.48 -6.26
N GLU A 5 -11.57 -37.33 -6.31
CA GLU A 5 -11.15 -36.10 -6.95
C GLU A 5 -9.98 -35.42 -6.23
N ARG A 6 -9.21 -34.69 -7.04
CA ARG A 6 -7.98 -34.01 -6.64
C ARG A 6 -8.30 -33.03 -5.52
N SER A 7 -7.65 -33.26 -4.39
CA SER A 7 -7.57 -32.36 -3.25
C SER A 7 -7.21 -30.94 -3.71
N ILE A 8 -8.20 -30.05 -3.71
CA ILE A 8 -7.97 -28.62 -3.89
C ILE A 8 -7.61 -28.08 -2.52
N SER A 9 -6.33 -28.17 -2.18
CA SER A 9 -5.73 -27.39 -1.10
C SER A 9 -4.52 -26.67 -1.65
N SER A 10 -4.70 -25.37 -1.91
CA SER A 10 -3.65 -24.37 -1.74
C SER A 10 -4.33 -23.00 -1.80
N GLY A 11 -4.73 -22.53 -0.63
CA GLY A 11 -4.87 -21.10 -0.42
C GLY A 11 -3.49 -20.46 -0.56
N SER A 12 -3.39 -19.47 -1.42
CA SER A 12 -2.37 -18.43 -1.33
C SER A 12 -3.07 -17.12 -1.54
N SER A 13 -3.52 -16.57 -0.41
CA SER A 13 -3.91 -15.18 -0.22
C SER A 13 -2.89 -14.28 -0.91
N SER A 14 -3.24 -13.78 -2.09
CA SER A 14 -2.54 -12.67 -2.70
C SER A 14 -3.34 -11.45 -2.32
N GLY A 15 -2.80 -10.73 -1.33
CA GLY A 15 -3.48 -9.75 -0.51
C GLY A 15 -4.43 -8.85 -1.27
N SER A 16 -5.66 -8.85 -0.78
CA SER A 16 -6.61 -7.77 -0.98
C SER A 16 -5.89 -6.45 -0.79
N ALA A 17 -5.78 -5.67 -1.87
CA ALA A 17 -5.75 -4.23 -1.74
C ALA A 17 -7.14 -3.84 -1.22
N GLU A 18 -7.33 -4.06 0.09
CA GLU A 18 -8.46 -3.52 0.83
C GLU A 18 -8.21 -2.02 0.84
N ALA A 19 -8.79 -1.34 -0.16
CA ALA A 19 -8.91 0.09 -0.20
C ALA A 19 -9.87 0.47 0.93
N THR A 20 -9.38 0.44 2.17
CA THR A 20 -10.00 1.23 3.21
C THR A 20 -9.87 2.68 2.77
N ASP A 21 -11.00 3.40 2.78
CA ASP A 21 -11.18 4.85 2.54
C ASP A 21 -10.38 5.74 3.54
N GLU A 22 -9.19 5.28 3.93
CA GLU A 22 -8.22 5.95 4.77
C GLU A 22 -7.24 6.68 3.86
N GLY A 23 -7.67 7.87 3.41
CA GLY A 23 -6.90 8.86 2.64
C GLY A 23 -5.58 8.38 2.04
N GLU A 24 -5.56 8.13 0.74
CA GLU A 24 -4.32 7.81 0.03
C GLU A 24 -3.31 8.97 0.14
N VAL A 25 -2.06 8.62 0.46
CA VAL A 25 -0.95 9.56 0.50
C VAL A 25 0.13 9.13 -0.48
N LEU A 26 0.82 10.13 -1.00
CA LEU A 26 1.89 9.98 -1.97
C LEU A 26 3.23 9.93 -1.22
N ILE A 27 3.98 8.84 -1.37
CA ILE A 27 5.33 8.70 -0.81
C ILE A 27 6.38 8.81 -1.91
N THR A 28 7.54 9.39 -1.62
CA THR A 28 8.67 9.44 -2.56
C THR A 28 9.55 8.20 -2.44
N LYS A 29 10.36 7.89 -3.47
CA LYS A 29 11.34 6.78 -3.42
C LYS A 29 12.30 6.85 -2.21
N THR A 30 12.59 8.05 -1.72
CA THR A 30 13.42 8.23 -0.52
C THR A 30 12.71 7.75 0.75
N GLY A 31 11.37 7.64 0.75
CA GLY A 31 10.63 7.04 1.86
C GLY A 31 10.88 7.75 3.19
N GLU A 32 11.11 9.06 3.17
CA GLU A 32 11.30 9.85 4.40
C GLU A 32 10.05 10.64 4.77
N CYS A 33 9.25 11.02 3.77
CA CYS A 33 8.02 11.77 3.94
C CYS A 33 6.84 11.21 3.14
N TYR A 34 5.63 11.33 3.68
CA TYR A 34 4.38 11.18 2.93
C TYR A 34 3.76 12.55 2.64
N HIS A 35 3.04 12.63 1.52
CA HIS A 35 2.46 13.85 0.97
C HIS A 35 0.98 13.64 0.67
N SER A 36 0.12 14.63 0.89
CA SER A 36 -1.30 14.59 0.49
C SER A 36 -1.50 14.85 -1.01
N HIS A 37 -0.54 15.52 -1.66
CA HIS A 37 -0.57 15.87 -3.08
C HIS A 37 0.85 15.79 -3.67
N LYS A 38 0.96 15.84 -5.00
CA LYS A 38 2.27 15.81 -5.70
C LYS A 38 3.12 17.02 -5.30
N CYS A 39 4.15 16.76 -4.50
CA CYS A 39 5.04 17.79 -3.94
C CYS A 39 6.35 17.90 -4.70
N GLY A 40 6.32 18.45 -5.91
CA GLY A 40 7.49 18.64 -6.76
C GLY A 40 7.66 17.60 -7.87
N SER A 41 8.90 17.47 -8.36
CA SER A 41 9.26 16.68 -9.56
C SER A 41 9.87 15.34 -9.15
N GLY A 42 9.06 14.42 -8.64
CA GLY A 42 9.53 13.11 -8.18
C GLY A 42 8.61 11.96 -8.58
N ASN A 43 9.10 10.74 -8.43
CA ASN A 43 8.26 9.56 -8.53
C ASN A 43 7.53 9.37 -7.19
N TYR A 44 6.20 9.47 -7.22
CA TYR A 44 5.33 9.29 -6.06
C TYR A 44 4.59 7.97 -6.17
N PHE A 45 4.52 7.24 -5.05
CA PHE A 45 3.73 6.04 -4.94
C PHE A 45 2.53 6.35 -4.06
N ALA A 46 1.32 6.14 -4.59
CA ALA A 46 0.11 6.21 -3.80
C ALA A 46 0.06 4.99 -2.88
N VAL A 47 0.02 5.24 -1.57
CA VAL A 47 -0.10 4.22 -0.53
C VAL A 47 -1.13 4.69 0.50
N PRO A 48 -1.84 3.79 1.17
CA PRO A 48 -2.79 4.20 2.22
C PRO A 48 -2.04 4.87 3.37
N LEU A 49 -2.64 5.90 3.96
CA LEU A 49 -2.05 6.66 5.06
C LEU A 49 -1.70 5.77 6.27
N SER A 50 -2.50 4.74 6.52
CA SER A 50 -2.26 3.74 7.57
C SER A 50 -0.93 3.02 7.38
N GLU A 51 -0.62 2.58 6.15
CA GLU A 51 0.66 1.96 5.78
C GLU A 51 1.82 2.95 5.89
N ALA A 52 1.62 4.20 5.44
CA ALA A 52 2.65 5.23 5.53
C ALA A 52 3.04 5.53 7.00
N LYS A 53 2.04 5.65 7.88
CA LYS A 53 2.25 5.81 9.32
C LYS A 53 2.86 4.57 9.96
N ALA A 54 2.44 3.37 9.56
CA ALA A 54 3.00 2.10 10.03
C ALA A 54 4.48 1.95 9.67
N ARG A 55 4.90 2.48 8.51
CA ARG A 55 6.31 2.53 8.09
C ARG A 55 7.14 3.60 8.83
N GLY A 56 6.54 4.44 9.67
CA GLY A 56 7.23 5.51 10.38
C GLY A 56 7.62 6.70 9.49
N LEU A 57 6.93 6.87 8.36
CA LEU A 57 7.15 8.01 7.47
C LEU A 57 6.68 9.31 8.14
N ARG A 58 7.39 10.42 7.91
CA ARG A 58 7.00 11.72 8.48
C ARG A 58 6.02 12.46 7.55
N PRO A 59 5.10 13.28 8.06
CA PRO A 59 4.32 14.16 7.22
C PRO A 59 5.22 15.22 6.57
N CYS A 60 5.03 15.48 5.28
CA CYS A 60 5.69 16.60 4.63
C CYS A 60 5.13 17.94 5.15
N LYS A 61 5.98 18.78 5.76
CA LYS A 61 5.62 20.12 6.31
C LYS A 61 4.94 21.10 5.32
N LYS A 62 4.93 20.77 4.03
CA LYS A 62 4.43 21.62 2.94
C LYS A 62 3.09 21.14 2.39
N CYS A 63 2.78 19.86 2.58
CA CYS A 63 1.59 19.21 2.02
C CYS A 63 0.66 18.67 3.12
N TYR A 64 1.15 18.58 4.36
CA TYR A 64 0.42 18.27 5.58
C TYR A 64 0.71 19.38 6.60
#